data_AF-A0A7X3FYI3-F1
#
_entry.id   AF-A0A7X3FYI3-F1
#
_cell.length_a   1.000
_cell.length_b   1.000
_cell.length_c   1.000
_cell.angle_alpha   90.00
_cell.angle_beta   90.00
_cell.angle_gamma   90.00
#
_symmetry.space_group_name_H-M   'P 1'
#
loop_
_entity.id
_entity.type
_entity.pdbx_description
1 polymer ?
#
loop_
_entity_poly.entity_id
_entity_poly.type
_entity_poly.pdbx_seq_one_letter_code
_entity_poly.pdbx_strand_id
1 'polypeptide(L)'
;MKRLIANAAMIGVALVTGVALAAGVPQDARRGPAGIAAGQPLPNARTALIKQGWQPVRRHATDGYEYSGAELELTKRRIFEVDSCSSDSSRCILYYQRKGECLRMDTIGETLDVMTVTRWTHECPDAPPQRSTAEK
;
A
#
# COMPACT_ATOMS: atom_id res chain seq x y z
N MET A 1 -28.87 -63.71 44.33
CA MET A 1 -27.52 -64.27 44.20
C MET A 1 -26.56 -63.15 43.84
N LYS A 2 -25.51 -62.99 44.64
CA LYS A 2 -24.45 -61.98 44.52
C LYS A 2 -23.61 -62.19 43.26
N ARG A 3 -23.10 -61.09 42.69
CA ARG A 3 -21.75 -61.04 42.09
C ARG A 3 -21.21 -59.61 42.18
N LEU A 4 -20.22 -59.47 43.07
CA LEU A 4 -19.27 -58.35 43.19
C LEU A 4 -18.14 -58.59 42.18
N ILE A 5 -17.74 -57.57 41.41
CA ILE A 5 -16.43 -57.46 40.75
C ILE A 5 -16.15 -55.95 40.62
N ALA A 6 -15.39 -55.34 41.54
CA ALA A 6 -13.92 -55.19 41.61
C ALA A 6 -13.37 -54.04 40.73
N ASN A 7 -12.67 -53.13 41.41
CA ASN A 7 -12.01 -51.94 40.89
C ASN A 7 -10.93 -52.27 39.84
N ALA A 8 -10.83 -51.45 38.81
CA ALA A 8 -9.63 -51.31 37.99
C ALA A 8 -9.29 -49.82 37.88
N ALA A 9 -8.25 -49.41 38.60
CA ALA A 9 -7.64 -48.10 38.45
C ALA A 9 -6.92 -48.05 37.10
N MET A 10 -7.39 -47.22 36.18
CA MET A 10 -6.62 -46.85 34.99
C MET A 10 -5.85 -45.57 35.29
N ILE A 11 -4.52 -45.70 35.31
CA ILE A 11 -3.57 -44.60 35.25
C ILE A 11 -3.72 -43.96 33.86
N GLY A 12 -4.50 -42.89 33.78
CA GLY A 12 -4.62 -42.08 32.58
C GLY A 12 -3.37 -41.23 32.41
N VAL A 13 -2.49 -41.62 31.48
CA VAL A 13 -1.40 -40.79 31.00
C VAL A 13 -2.02 -39.60 30.27
N ALA A 14 -1.97 -38.42 30.89
CA ALA A 14 -2.37 -37.17 30.24
C ALA A 14 -1.31 -36.79 29.19
N LEU A 15 -1.54 -37.17 27.93
CA LEU A 15 -0.83 -36.61 26.78
C LEU A 15 -1.25 -35.13 26.67
N VAL A 16 -0.40 -34.24 27.17
CA VAL A 16 -0.53 -32.79 26.94
C VAL A 16 -0.19 -32.53 25.47
N THR A 17 -1.19 -32.58 24.60
CA THR A 17 -1.08 -32.07 23.23
C THR A 17 -1.03 -30.55 23.30
N GLY A 18 0.19 -30.01 23.35
CA GLY A 18 0.43 -28.59 23.17
C GLY A 18 0.01 -28.18 21.75
N VAL A 19 -1.11 -27.47 21.64
CA VAL A 19 -1.50 -26.80 20.38
C VAL A 19 -0.63 -25.55 20.28
N ALA A 20 0.39 -25.60 19.43
CA ALA A 20 1.16 -24.42 19.07
C ALA A 20 0.26 -23.48 18.24
N LEU A 21 -0.31 -22.46 18.89
CA LEU A 21 -0.94 -21.34 18.20
C LEU A 21 0.16 -20.55 17.49
N ALA A 22 0.35 -20.82 16.20
CA ALA A 22 1.09 -19.91 15.33
C ALA A 22 0.30 -18.59 15.29
N ALA A 23 0.75 -17.61 16.08
CA ALA A 23 0.24 -16.25 16.00
C ALA A 23 0.65 -15.68 14.63
N GLY A 24 -0.21 -15.85 13.64
CA GLY A 24 -0.11 -15.13 12.38
C GLY A 24 -0.21 -13.64 12.69
N VAL A 25 0.84 -12.89 12.39
CA VAL A 25 0.82 -11.43 12.47
C VAL A 25 -0.26 -10.92 11.49
N PRO A 26 -1.24 -10.11 11.94
CA PRO A 26 -2.25 -9.57 11.04
C PRO A 26 -1.56 -8.76 9.93
N GLN A 27 -1.82 -9.12 8.67
CA GLN A 27 -1.25 -8.45 7.50
C GLN A 27 -1.71 -6.98 7.33
N ASP A 28 -2.51 -6.45 8.25
CA ASP A 28 -3.01 -5.07 8.23
C ASP A 28 -1.92 -4.02 8.48
N ALA A 29 -0.76 -4.38 9.00
CA ALA A 29 0.32 -3.43 9.28
C ALA A 29 1.07 -2.92 8.03
N ARG A 30 0.81 -3.44 6.82
CA ARG A 30 1.50 -3.03 5.57
C ARG A 30 0.59 -2.40 4.52
N ARG A 31 -0.69 -2.20 4.81
CA ARG A 31 -1.62 -1.58 3.85
C ARG A 31 -1.71 -0.08 4.12
N GLY A 32 -1.67 0.70 3.06
CA GLY A 32 -1.89 2.13 3.10
C GLY A 32 -3.37 2.50 3.05
N PRO A 33 -3.66 3.80 2.91
CA PRO A 33 -5.02 4.28 2.72
C PRO A 33 -5.74 3.52 1.60
N ALA A 34 -7.02 3.21 1.82
CA ALA A 34 -7.82 2.39 0.92
C ALA A 34 -7.31 0.96 0.66
N GLY A 35 -6.43 0.44 1.53
CA GLY A 35 -5.90 -0.91 1.41
C GLY A 35 -4.78 -1.04 0.38
N ILE A 36 -4.21 0.07 -0.09
CA ILE A 36 -3.11 0.03 -1.09
C ILE A 36 -1.91 -0.74 -0.53
N ALA A 37 -1.21 -1.47 -1.40
CA ALA A 37 -0.03 -2.25 -1.01
C ALA A 37 1.10 -2.09 -2.02
N ALA A 38 2.34 -2.26 -1.55
CA ALA A 38 3.48 -2.31 -2.45
C ALA A 38 3.35 -3.51 -3.42
N GLY A 39 3.74 -3.31 -4.67
CA GLY A 39 3.57 -4.27 -5.77
C GLY A 39 2.17 -4.27 -6.40
N GLN A 40 1.21 -3.51 -5.85
CA GLN A 40 -0.12 -3.41 -6.45
C GLN A 40 -0.07 -2.64 -7.78
N PRO A 41 -0.76 -3.09 -8.85
CA PRO A 41 -0.87 -2.33 -10.09
C PRO A 41 -1.49 -0.95 -9.87
N LEU A 42 -0.94 0.09 -10.50
CA LEU A 42 -1.43 1.47 -10.37
C LEU A 42 -2.93 1.61 -10.67
N PRO A 43 -3.50 1.03 -11.76
CA PRO A 43 -4.94 1.14 -12.02
C PRO A 43 -5.81 0.62 -10.87
N ASN A 44 -5.36 -0.45 -10.21
CA ASN A 44 -6.07 -1.05 -9.09
C ASN A 44 -6.00 -0.17 -7.84
N ALA A 45 -4.80 0.35 -7.52
CA ALA A 45 -4.61 1.26 -6.39
C ALA A 45 -5.41 2.55 -6.55
N ARG A 46 -5.34 3.17 -7.74
CA ARG A 46 -6.11 4.36 -8.10
C ARG A 46 -7.62 4.13 -7.95
N THR A 47 -8.12 3.00 -8.44
CA THR A 47 -9.55 2.65 -8.32
C THR A 47 -9.96 2.49 -6.85
N ALA A 48 -9.14 1.84 -6.03
CA ALA A 48 -9.41 1.66 -4.60
C ALA A 48 -9.48 3.01 -3.86
N LEU A 49 -8.54 3.91 -4.15
CA LEU A 49 -8.51 5.27 -3.60
C LEU A 49 -9.76 6.06 -3.96
N ILE A 50 -10.11 6.13 -5.25
CA ILE A 50 -11.29 6.87 -5.73
C ILE A 50 -12.58 6.33 -5.10
N LYS A 51 -12.73 5.01 -5.01
CA LYS A 51 -13.90 4.37 -4.37
C LYS A 51 -14.05 4.75 -2.89
N GLN A 52 -12.96 5.09 -2.21
CA GLN A 52 -12.96 5.49 -0.80
C GLN A 52 -12.88 7.01 -0.59
N GLY A 53 -13.21 7.78 -1.64
CA GLY A 53 -13.35 9.23 -1.59
C GLY A 53 -12.04 10.01 -1.66
N TRP A 54 -10.92 9.36 -1.98
CA TRP A 54 -9.69 10.07 -2.34
C TRP A 54 -9.85 10.69 -3.72
N GLN A 55 -9.56 11.98 -3.82
CA GLN A 55 -9.64 12.75 -5.05
C GLN A 55 -8.25 12.87 -5.67
N PRO A 56 -8.07 12.52 -6.95
CA PRO A 56 -6.83 12.81 -7.66
C PRO A 56 -6.54 14.31 -7.69
N VAL A 57 -5.34 14.72 -7.31
CA VAL A 57 -4.93 16.12 -7.34
C VAL A 57 -4.25 16.40 -8.67
N ARG A 58 -4.94 17.09 -9.58
CA ARG A 58 -4.37 17.45 -10.88
C ARG A 58 -3.11 18.30 -10.71
N ARG A 59 -2.00 17.85 -11.28
CA ARG A 59 -0.73 18.60 -11.34
C ARG A 59 -0.60 19.32 -12.68
N HIS A 60 0.29 20.30 -12.72
CA HIS A 60 0.70 20.99 -13.95
C HIS A 60 -0.43 21.59 -14.80
N ALA A 61 -1.46 22.11 -14.15
CA ALA A 61 -2.61 22.67 -14.86
C ALA A 61 -2.33 24.04 -15.49
N THR A 62 -1.35 24.79 -14.97
CA THR A 62 -1.15 26.23 -15.30
C THR A 62 0.32 26.67 -15.36
N ASP A 63 1.28 25.76 -15.27
CA ASP A 63 2.71 26.07 -15.17
C ASP A 63 3.51 25.80 -16.46
N GLY A 64 2.84 25.29 -17.51
CA GLY A 64 3.49 24.98 -18.78
C GLY A 64 4.45 23.80 -18.71
N TYR A 65 4.30 22.92 -17.72
CA TYR A 65 5.09 21.70 -17.62
C TYR A 65 4.85 20.79 -18.83
N GLU A 66 5.94 20.34 -19.46
CA GLU A 66 5.90 19.46 -20.61
C GLU A 66 6.10 18.01 -20.16
N TYR A 67 5.05 17.20 -20.27
CA TYR A 67 5.11 15.79 -19.92
C TYR A 67 5.98 15.00 -20.90
N SER A 68 6.79 14.08 -20.38
CA SER A 68 7.62 13.19 -21.19
C SER A 68 7.66 11.77 -20.62
N GLY A 69 8.21 10.81 -21.39
CA GLY A 69 8.38 9.43 -20.94
C GLY A 69 7.13 8.81 -20.31
N ALA A 70 7.28 8.23 -19.11
CA ALA A 70 6.20 7.63 -18.34
C ALA A 70 5.05 8.62 -18.01
N GLU A 71 5.33 9.91 -17.80
CA GLU A 71 4.30 10.92 -17.51
C GLU A 71 3.39 11.13 -18.71
N LEU A 72 3.98 11.17 -19.90
CA LEU A 72 3.23 11.26 -21.14
C LEU A 72 2.33 10.03 -21.34
N GLU A 73 2.81 8.84 -20.98
CA GLU A 73 1.98 7.62 -21.01
C GLU A 73 0.82 7.68 -20.01
N LEU A 74 1.02 8.21 -18.81
CA LEU A 74 -0.04 8.39 -17.82
C LEU A 74 -1.08 9.42 -18.25
N THR A 75 -0.64 10.56 -18.78
CA THR A 75 -1.53 11.67 -19.17
C THR A 75 -2.35 11.33 -20.43
N LYS A 76 -1.81 10.56 -21.38
CA LYS A 76 -2.59 9.95 -22.49
C LYS A 76 -3.76 9.09 -21.97
N ARG A 77 -3.66 8.54 -20.76
CA ARG A 77 -4.70 7.75 -20.08
C ARG A 77 -5.53 8.57 -19.09
N ARG A 78 -5.41 9.91 -19.12
CA ARG A 78 -6.12 10.86 -18.24
C ARG A 78 -5.77 10.69 -16.75
N ILE A 79 -4.57 10.23 -16.45
CA ILE A 79 -4.01 10.22 -15.10
C ILE A 79 -3.18 11.51 -14.98
N PHE A 80 -3.83 12.57 -14.51
CA PHE A 80 -3.22 13.91 -14.37
C PHE A 80 -2.78 14.20 -12.93
N GLU A 81 -2.95 13.24 -12.03
CA GLU A 81 -2.43 13.33 -10.66
C GLU A 81 -0.92 13.06 -10.55
N VAL A 82 -0.27 12.72 -11.67
CA VAL A 82 1.19 12.58 -11.75
C VAL A 82 1.85 13.95 -11.64
N ASP A 83 2.78 14.08 -10.70
CA ASP A 83 3.64 15.25 -10.52
C ASP A 83 4.86 15.09 -11.43
N SER A 84 5.78 14.19 -11.07
CA SER A 84 6.94 13.90 -11.92
C SER A 84 7.31 12.43 -11.93
N CYS A 85 7.99 12.01 -12.99
CA CYS A 85 8.65 10.72 -13.12
C CYS A 85 10.16 10.89 -13.33
N SER A 86 10.95 10.10 -12.60
CA SER A 86 12.39 10.01 -12.82
C SER A 86 12.69 9.18 -14.06
N SER A 87 13.41 9.76 -15.03
CA SER A 87 13.85 9.06 -16.25
C SER A 87 14.83 7.91 -15.98
N ASP A 88 15.64 8.01 -14.92
CA ASP A 88 16.65 6.98 -14.61
C ASP A 88 16.08 5.77 -13.87
N SER A 89 15.03 5.98 -13.05
CA SER A 89 14.49 4.95 -12.16
C SER A 89 13.05 4.54 -12.48
N SER A 90 12.43 5.17 -13.47
CA SER A 90 11.02 4.99 -13.83
C SER A 90 10.06 5.23 -12.66
N ARG A 91 10.50 5.96 -11.63
CA ARG A 91 9.71 6.23 -10.43
C ARG A 91 8.82 7.43 -10.68
N CYS A 92 7.51 7.25 -10.57
CA CYS A 92 6.55 8.34 -10.67
C CYS A 92 5.95 8.70 -9.31
N ILE A 93 5.54 9.95 -9.18
CA ILE A 93 4.92 10.52 -7.98
C ILE A 93 3.50 10.94 -8.33
N LEU A 94 2.52 10.47 -7.58
CA LEU A 94 1.11 10.81 -7.78
C LEU A 94 0.51 11.34 -6.48
N TYR A 95 -0.38 12.33 -6.57
CA TYR A 95 -1.00 12.96 -5.40
C TYR A 95 -2.52 12.78 -5.35
N TYR A 96 -3.02 12.48 -4.16
CA TYR A 96 -4.44 12.41 -3.84
C TYR A 96 -4.74 13.21 -2.58
N GLN A 97 -5.99 13.65 -2.45
CA GLN A 97 -6.47 14.37 -1.27
C GLN A 97 -7.81 13.83 -0.78
N ARG A 98 -8.07 13.91 0.51
CA ARG A 98 -9.36 13.55 1.09
C ARG A 98 -9.58 14.28 2.41
N LYS A 99 -10.62 15.13 2.50
CA LYS A 99 -11.01 15.81 3.75
C LYS A 99 -9.85 16.51 4.48
N GLY A 100 -8.94 17.16 3.74
CA GLY A 100 -7.76 17.82 4.31
C GLY A 100 -6.56 16.91 4.55
N GLU A 101 -6.70 15.59 4.36
CA GLU A 101 -5.58 14.66 4.30
C GLU A 101 -4.96 14.65 2.90
N CYS A 102 -3.64 14.58 2.83
CA CYS A 102 -2.90 14.37 1.59
C CYS A 102 -2.34 12.95 1.54
N LEU A 103 -2.18 12.46 0.33
CA LEU A 103 -1.54 11.19 0.04
C LEU A 103 -0.64 11.36 -1.17
N ARG A 104 0.65 11.19 -0.92
CA ARG A 104 1.64 10.95 -1.97
C ARG A 104 1.76 9.45 -2.19
N MET A 105 1.68 9.01 -3.43
CA MET A 105 1.87 7.64 -3.84
C MET A 105 3.02 7.58 -4.84
N ASP A 106 4.04 6.79 -4.54
CA ASP A 106 5.14 6.55 -5.46
C ASP A 106 4.92 5.22 -6.19
N THR A 107 5.14 5.22 -7.49
CA THR A 107 5.09 4.02 -8.34
C THR A 107 6.42 3.79 -9.05
N ILE A 108 6.59 2.62 -9.67
CA ILE A 108 7.68 2.32 -10.59
C ILE A 108 7.14 1.63 -11.85
N GLY A 109 7.64 2.04 -13.02
CA GLY A 109 7.34 1.43 -14.32
C GLY A 109 7.17 2.48 -15.43
N GLU A 110 7.49 2.12 -16.67
CA GLU A 110 7.43 3.05 -17.81
C GLU A 110 6.04 3.12 -18.46
N THR A 111 5.26 2.02 -18.38
CA THR A 111 3.94 1.91 -18.99
C THR A 111 2.90 1.53 -17.94
N LEU A 112 1.65 2.00 -18.12
CA LEU A 112 0.57 1.85 -17.13
C LEU A 112 0.25 0.38 -16.77
N ASP A 113 0.46 -0.55 -17.69
CA ASP A 113 0.19 -1.98 -17.52
C ASP A 113 1.18 -2.69 -16.61
N VAL A 114 2.43 -2.21 -16.52
CA VAL A 114 3.46 -2.77 -15.63
C VAL A 114 3.75 -1.90 -14.42
N MET A 115 3.17 -0.70 -14.36
CA MET A 115 3.43 0.26 -13.28
C MET A 115 2.81 -0.21 -11.96
N THR A 116 3.63 -0.28 -10.90
CA THR A 116 3.22 -0.76 -9.57
C THR A 116 3.52 0.24 -8.46
N VAL A 117 2.72 0.21 -7.40
CA VAL A 117 2.92 1.02 -6.19
C VAL A 117 4.17 0.53 -5.46
N THR A 118 5.03 1.45 -5.03
CA THR A 118 6.22 1.13 -4.23
C THR A 118 6.12 1.61 -2.80
N ARG A 119 5.56 2.80 -2.58
CA ARG A 119 5.35 3.39 -1.24
C ARG A 119 4.26 4.46 -1.27
N TRP A 120 3.86 4.93 -0.09
CA TRP A 120 2.96 6.06 0.09
C TRP A 120 3.31 6.83 1.38
N THR A 121 3.00 8.12 1.41
CA THR A 121 3.19 9.01 2.57
C THR A 121 2.04 10.02 2.67
N HIS A 122 1.89 10.67 3.83
CA HIS A 122 0.89 11.73 4.05
C HIS A 122 1.36 13.12 3.63
N GLU A 123 2.22 13.19 2.61
CA GLU A 123 2.81 14.42 2.11
C GLU A 123 1.83 15.14 1.17
N CYS A 124 1.66 16.45 1.39
CA CYS A 124 0.88 17.29 0.49
C CYS A 124 1.70 17.72 -0.73
N PRO A 125 1.04 17.95 -1.88
CA PRO A 125 1.70 18.65 -2.97
C PRO A 125 2.21 20.00 -2.45
N ASP A 126 3.39 20.40 -2.93
CA ASP A 126 4.03 21.70 -2.66
C ASP A 126 4.42 21.93 -1.18
N ALA A 127 4.49 20.87 -0.38
CA ALA A 127 5.12 20.93 0.94
C ALA A 127 6.58 21.37 0.80
N PRO A 128 7.10 22.23 1.69
CA PRO A 128 8.52 22.60 1.67
C PRO A 128 9.39 21.35 1.71
N PRO A 129 10.49 21.29 0.93
CA PRO A 129 11.39 20.16 0.98
C PRO A 129 11.84 19.93 2.43
N GLN A 130 11.64 18.70 2.93
CA GLN A 130 12.14 18.34 4.25
C GLN A 130 13.65 18.48 4.21
N ARG A 131 14.22 19.32 5.09
CA ARG A 131 15.69 19.42 5.21
C ARG A 131 16.21 18.03 5.53
N SER A 132 16.93 17.41 4.60
CA SER A 132 17.65 16.18 4.90
C SER A 132 18.71 16.53 5.94
N THR A 133 18.53 16.07 7.17
CA THR A 133 19.63 15.98 8.14
C THR A 133 20.57 14.87 7.67
N ALA A 134 21.27 15.13 6.57
CA ALA A 134 22.36 14.34 6.02
C ALA A 134 23.48 15.31 5.67
N GLU A 135 23.85 16.12 6.66
CA GLU A 135 25.14 16.78 6.70
C GLU A 135 25.90 16.12 7.85
N LYS A 136 26.64 15.05 7.52
CA LYS A 136 27.82 14.65 8.27
C LYS A 136 28.74 13.78 7.42
#